data_AF-A0A9W9NL04-F1
#
_entry.id   AF-A0A9W9NL04-F1
#
_cell.length_a   1.000
_cell.length_b   1.000
_cell.length_c   1.000
_cell.angle_alpha   90.00
_cell.angle_beta   90.00
_cell.angle_gamma   90.00
#
_symmetry.space_group_name_H-M   'P 1'
#
loop_
_entity.id
_entity.type
_entity.pdbx_description
1 polymer ?
#
loop_
_entity_poly.entity_id
_entity_poly.type
_entity_poly.pdbx_seq_one_letter_code
_entity_poly.pdbx_strand_id
1 'polypeptide(L)'
;MSATYSANASSDRMDIDESMKASYAGYESEESDSSDESPKPPKLPYDVSYVGKWAPPMRPRPEKKIWPTAERPITTRSELPPGWTDNEDDLFEDEIEEQIERCYERIAQNIYPDIFKRKLQSYQQQKEEKDLKMMQYPGLSWEAVKRIEQLKNIGRWLEKEGDRHTLIPIVIELIKQYKSKELDVHPGLVTYWSDGKRITEPRPYDRVECLELSREHNGHRAFWVEGLYIAVRFPGEEAAVWNFRFRHDTGCDMMTMFEDDIDNLANDHMARYGVNPTRPPLLGVKGAFLADGTTAWTYCRLMQVTMLDDDDNRMEQVDPWDVIEVQFLPGNSAQPGRSRLDGPWLRHKFYTATSPKGTPNVYIFDKQTGFGRFVPKLAADKRVAPAWQGAYPAVALPPAPPKMAPGMKKVIPAFVIPGGSGVAAPKVMPGGRKVQAGPNNTAP
;
A
#
# COMPACT_ATOMS: atom_id res chain seq x y z
N MET A 1 -28.32 44.17 48.38
CA MET A 1 -29.14 44.48 47.21
C MET A 1 -28.96 43.34 46.22
N SER A 2 -29.86 42.36 46.25
CA SER A 2 -29.81 41.18 45.38
C SER A 2 -31.09 41.20 44.57
N ALA A 3 -30.98 41.40 43.25
CA ALA A 3 -32.11 41.47 42.33
C ALA A 3 -32.03 40.28 41.37
N THR A 4 -33.10 39.51 41.40
CA THR A 4 -33.47 38.39 40.55
C THR A 4 -33.60 38.80 39.09
N TYR A 5 -33.13 37.96 38.16
CA TYR A 5 -33.53 38.02 36.76
C TYR A 5 -34.35 36.76 36.40
N SER A 6 -35.58 37.02 35.98
CA SER A 6 -36.56 36.09 35.43
C SER A 6 -36.25 35.87 33.94
N ALA A 7 -36.29 34.62 33.49
CA ALA A 7 -36.21 34.27 32.07
C ALA A 7 -37.55 33.67 31.63
N ASN A 8 -38.22 34.35 30.71
CA ASN A 8 -39.41 33.89 30.01
C ASN A 8 -39.05 33.47 28.57
N ALA A 9 -39.44 32.25 28.25
CA ALA A 9 -39.97 31.69 27.00
C ALA A 9 -39.55 32.24 25.62
N SER A 10 -39.14 31.33 24.73
CA SER A 10 -39.85 31.07 23.48
C SER A 10 -39.46 29.68 22.95
N SER A 11 -40.45 28.80 22.79
CA SER A 11 -40.30 27.48 22.19
C SER A 11 -40.93 27.48 20.80
N ASP A 12 -40.10 27.58 19.77
CA ASP A 12 -40.53 27.30 18.40
C ASP A 12 -40.48 25.78 18.15
N ARG A 13 -41.67 25.20 18.14
CA ARG A 13 -41.97 23.81 17.84
C ARG A 13 -42.20 23.72 16.33
N MET A 14 -41.24 23.17 15.58
CA MET A 14 -41.46 22.83 14.18
C MET A 14 -42.26 21.52 14.12
N ASP A 15 -43.51 21.63 13.71
CA ASP A 15 -44.36 20.50 13.35
C ASP A 15 -43.79 19.81 12.10
N ILE A 16 -43.40 18.55 12.26
CA ILE A 16 -42.97 17.68 11.17
C ILE A 16 -44.22 17.08 10.55
N ASP A 17 -44.42 17.40 9.27
CA ASP A 17 -45.52 16.94 8.42
C ASP A 17 -45.61 15.41 8.36
N GLU A 18 -46.78 14.88 8.70
CA GLU A 18 -47.11 13.46 8.79
C GLU A 18 -47.36 12.80 7.42
N SER A 19 -47.21 13.55 6.32
CA SER A 19 -47.51 13.11 4.96
C SER A 19 -46.46 12.18 4.31
N MET A 20 -45.29 11.95 4.93
CA MET A 20 -44.23 11.08 4.39
C MET A 20 -44.27 9.60 4.84
N LYS A 21 -45.24 9.18 5.66
CA LYS A 21 -45.27 7.80 6.20
C LYS A 21 -45.93 6.74 5.29
N ALA A 22 -46.42 7.08 4.10
CA ALA A 22 -47.27 6.18 3.33
C ALA A 22 -46.62 5.50 2.09
N SER A 23 -45.33 5.67 1.81
CA SER A 23 -44.72 5.15 0.56
C SER A 23 -43.65 4.05 0.74
N TYR A 24 -43.56 3.41 1.91
CA TYR A 24 -42.52 2.40 2.21
C TYR A 24 -43.08 1.03 2.63
N ALA A 25 -44.24 0.65 2.11
CA ALA A 25 -44.79 -0.69 2.24
C ALA A 25 -44.81 -1.37 0.86
N GLY A 26 -43.77 -2.11 0.52
CA GLY A 26 -43.72 -2.81 -0.78
C GLY A 26 -42.39 -3.41 -1.23
N TYR A 27 -41.45 -3.70 -0.32
CA TYR A 27 -40.29 -4.55 -0.62
C TYR A 27 -40.29 -5.75 0.31
N GLU A 28 -41.25 -6.65 0.10
CA GLU A 28 -41.09 -8.05 0.50
C GLU A 28 -40.12 -8.67 -0.51
N SER A 29 -38.84 -8.72 -0.15
CA SER A 29 -37.85 -9.47 -0.89
C SER A 29 -38.17 -10.95 -0.76
N GLU A 30 -38.70 -11.54 -1.82
CA GLU A 30 -38.74 -12.99 -1.99
C GLU A 30 -37.31 -13.51 -1.86
N GLU A 31 -37.00 -14.13 -0.72
CA GLU A 31 -35.77 -14.87 -0.50
C GLU A 31 -35.78 -16.06 -1.46
N SER A 32 -35.13 -15.90 -2.61
CA SER A 32 -34.91 -17.00 -3.54
C SER A 32 -34.02 -18.04 -2.86
N ASP A 33 -34.62 -19.15 -2.47
CA ASP A 33 -34.00 -20.35 -1.89
C ASP A 33 -33.16 -21.08 -2.95
N SER A 34 -32.17 -20.40 -3.53
CA SER A 34 -31.22 -21.00 -4.47
C SER A 34 -30.19 -21.78 -3.63
N SER A 35 -30.47 -23.05 -3.42
CA SER A 35 -29.59 -24.07 -2.86
C SER A 35 -28.42 -24.37 -3.80
N ASP A 36 -27.66 -23.34 -4.19
CA ASP A 36 -26.44 -23.51 -4.95
C ASP A 36 -25.37 -24.01 -3.97
N GLU A 37 -25.34 -25.34 -3.79
CA GLU A 37 -24.31 -26.06 -3.06
C GLU A 37 -22.99 -25.93 -3.84
N SER A 38 -22.35 -24.76 -3.72
CA SER A 38 -20.94 -24.63 -4.08
C SER A 38 -20.18 -25.70 -3.29
N PRO A 39 -19.33 -26.50 -3.96
CA PRO A 39 -18.60 -27.59 -3.32
C PRO A 39 -17.83 -27.02 -2.14
N LYS A 40 -18.13 -27.52 -0.93
CA LYS A 40 -17.41 -27.10 0.28
C LYS A 40 -15.93 -27.43 0.08
N PRO A 41 -15.02 -26.45 0.25
CA PRO A 41 -13.60 -26.72 0.14
C PRO A 41 -13.21 -27.84 1.12
N PRO A 42 -12.23 -28.67 0.77
CA PRO A 42 -11.79 -29.75 1.64
C PRO A 42 -11.33 -29.16 2.98
N LYS A 43 -11.95 -29.60 4.07
CA LYS A 43 -11.50 -29.23 5.43
C LYS A 43 -10.09 -29.78 5.66
N LEU A 44 -9.07 -28.94 5.52
CA LEU A 44 -7.71 -29.37 5.85
C LEU A 44 -7.55 -29.37 7.38
N PRO A 45 -6.98 -30.43 7.99
CA PRO A 45 -6.83 -30.51 9.44
C PRO A 45 -5.97 -29.37 9.99
N TYR A 46 -6.39 -28.74 11.09
CA TYR A 46 -5.71 -27.58 11.68
C TYR A 46 -4.31 -27.90 12.23
N ASP A 47 -4.04 -29.16 12.56
CA ASP A 47 -2.79 -29.69 13.08
C ASP A 47 -1.78 -30.11 12.00
N VAL A 48 -2.15 -29.99 10.72
CA VAL A 48 -1.26 -30.32 9.61
C VAL A 48 -0.49 -29.08 9.17
N SER A 49 0.82 -29.12 9.39
CA SER A 49 1.76 -28.14 8.83
C SER A 49 2.02 -28.43 7.34
N TYR A 50 2.07 -27.36 6.56
CA TYR A 50 2.42 -27.33 5.14
C TYR A 50 3.84 -26.82 4.90
N VAL A 51 4.61 -26.55 5.96
CA VAL A 51 6.03 -26.23 5.84
C VAL A 51 6.75 -27.36 5.09
N GLY A 52 7.46 -27.00 4.01
CA GLY A 52 8.17 -27.94 3.14
C GLY A 52 7.28 -28.75 2.19
N LYS A 53 5.95 -28.73 2.35
CA LYS A 53 4.98 -29.30 1.39
C LYS A 53 4.48 -28.25 0.40
N TRP A 54 4.42 -27.01 0.85
CA TRP A 54 4.11 -25.85 0.05
C TRP A 54 5.40 -25.07 -0.19
N ALA A 55 5.85 -25.08 -1.44
CA ALA A 55 6.90 -24.19 -1.89
C ALA A 55 6.23 -23.13 -2.78
N PRO A 56 6.12 -21.87 -2.34
CA PRO A 56 5.78 -20.83 -3.29
C PRO A 56 6.82 -20.86 -4.42
N PRO A 57 6.43 -20.53 -5.66
CA PRO A 57 7.38 -20.47 -6.76
C PRO A 57 8.54 -19.55 -6.36
N MET A 58 9.73 -20.14 -6.16
CA MET A 58 10.92 -19.36 -5.85
C MET A 58 11.24 -18.52 -7.07
N ARG A 59 11.47 -17.22 -6.85
CA ARG A 59 11.95 -16.33 -7.91
C ARG A 59 13.23 -16.95 -8.48
N PRO A 60 13.32 -17.21 -9.80
CA PRO A 60 14.56 -17.67 -10.38
C PRO A 60 15.62 -16.58 -10.14
N ARG A 61 16.75 -16.97 -9.54
CA ARG A 61 17.88 -16.05 -9.37
C ARG A 61 18.41 -15.70 -10.75
N PRO A 62 18.51 -14.41 -11.13
CA PRO A 62 19.10 -14.04 -12.41
C PRO A 62 20.55 -14.54 -12.50
N GLU A 63 21.03 -14.80 -13.71
CA GLU A 63 22.41 -15.24 -13.92
C GLU A 63 23.41 -14.16 -13.47
N LYS A 64 24.50 -14.60 -12.82
CA LYS A 64 25.54 -13.70 -12.32
C LYS A 64 26.12 -12.85 -13.46
N LYS A 65 26.07 -11.53 -13.33
CA LYS A 65 26.65 -10.60 -14.32
C LYS A 65 28.18 -10.53 -14.18
N ILE A 66 28.90 -11.15 -15.11
CA ILE A 66 30.37 -11.11 -15.17
C ILE A 66 30.83 -9.94 -16.04
N TRP A 67 31.62 -9.03 -15.46
CA TRP A 67 32.25 -7.93 -16.20
C TRP A 67 33.78 -8.11 -16.23
N PRO A 68 34.45 -7.88 -17.37
CA PRO A 68 35.91 -7.86 -17.44
C PRO A 68 36.51 -6.71 -16.63
N THR A 69 37.76 -6.88 -16.17
CA THR A 69 38.52 -5.81 -15.53
C THR A 69 38.82 -4.70 -16.52
N ALA A 70 38.50 -3.45 -16.16
CA ALA A 70 38.83 -2.28 -16.95
C ALA A 70 40.33 -1.93 -16.83
N GLU A 71 40.98 -1.59 -17.95
CA GLU A 71 42.40 -1.18 -17.99
C GLU A 71 42.67 0.05 -17.12
N ARG A 72 41.68 0.94 -16.99
CA ARG A 72 41.71 2.13 -16.12
C ARG A 72 40.42 2.23 -15.31
N PRO A 73 40.45 2.82 -14.10
CA PRO A 73 39.26 3.10 -13.31
C PRO A 73 38.18 3.86 -14.09
N ILE A 74 37.01 3.24 -14.23
CA ILE A 74 35.80 3.87 -14.73
C ILE A 74 35.20 4.66 -13.57
N THR A 75 35.15 5.99 -13.68
CA THR A 75 34.69 6.85 -12.57
C THR A 75 33.40 7.59 -12.88
N THR A 76 33.02 7.64 -14.16
CA THR A 76 31.82 8.36 -14.63
C THR A 76 30.90 7.47 -15.47
N ARG A 77 29.60 7.78 -15.47
CA ARG A 77 28.59 6.98 -16.19
C ARG A 77 28.79 6.92 -17.69
N SER A 78 29.33 7.97 -18.27
CA SER A 78 29.65 8.05 -19.70
C SER A 78 30.76 7.11 -20.13
N GLU A 79 31.56 6.58 -19.20
CA GLU A 79 32.67 5.67 -19.48
C GLU A 79 32.26 4.19 -19.38
N LEU A 80 31.05 3.89 -18.89
CA LEU A 80 30.58 2.52 -18.80
C LEU A 80 30.31 1.92 -20.19
N PRO A 81 30.80 0.69 -20.47
CA PRO A 81 30.38 -0.06 -21.64
C PRO A 81 28.86 -0.26 -21.68
N PRO A 82 28.26 -0.40 -22.88
CA PRO A 82 26.85 -0.71 -23.01
C PRO A 82 26.45 -1.96 -22.20
N GLY A 83 25.37 -1.84 -21.41
CA GLY A 83 24.85 -2.92 -20.56
C GLY A 83 25.44 -3.00 -19.15
N TRP A 84 26.46 -2.19 -18.82
CA TRP A 84 26.98 -2.10 -17.46
C TRP A 84 26.21 -1.04 -16.67
N THR A 85 26.01 -1.32 -15.39
CA THR A 85 25.24 -0.48 -14.47
C THR A 85 25.96 -0.35 -13.14
N ASP A 86 25.61 0.63 -12.33
CA ASP A 86 26.03 0.68 -10.92
C ASP A 86 25.16 -0.20 -10.01
N ASN A 87 24.07 -0.77 -10.55
CA ASN A 87 23.19 -1.70 -9.86
C ASN A 87 23.54 -3.14 -10.20
N GLU A 88 23.43 -4.02 -9.20
CA GLU A 88 23.71 -5.45 -9.28
C GLU A 88 22.38 -6.19 -9.42
N ASP A 89 21.75 -6.08 -10.59
CA ASP A 89 20.39 -6.58 -10.83
C ASP A 89 20.24 -8.10 -10.69
N ASP A 90 21.36 -8.83 -10.59
CA ASP A 90 21.42 -10.27 -10.34
C ASP A 90 21.45 -10.66 -8.85
N LEU A 91 21.50 -9.69 -7.96
CA LEU A 91 21.45 -9.87 -6.51
C LEU A 91 20.21 -9.19 -5.93
N PHE A 92 19.57 -9.83 -4.95
CA PHE A 92 18.51 -9.17 -4.20
C PHE A 92 19.10 -8.19 -3.17
N GLU A 93 18.32 -7.20 -2.74
CA GLU A 93 18.79 -6.18 -1.79
C GLU A 93 19.07 -6.74 -0.39
N ASP A 94 18.40 -7.84 -0.03
CA ASP A 94 18.55 -8.53 1.25
C ASP A 94 19.71 -9.54 1.28
N GLU A 95 20.33 -9.83 0.14
CA GLU A 95 21.56 -10.64 -0.02
C GLU A 95 22.81 -9.80 0.33
N ILE A 96 22.84 -9.24 1.54
CA ILE A 96 23.85 -8.26 1.97
C ILE A 96 25.28 -8.79 1.82
N GLU A 97 25.49 -10.06 2.14
CA GLU A 97 26.80 -10.70 2.06
C GLU A 97 27.29 -10.78 0.59
N GLU A 98 26.44 -11.20 -0.33
CA GLU A 98 26.73 -11.24 -1.76
C GLU A 98 26.90 -9.83 -2.35
N GLN A 99 26.12 -8.86 -1.88
CA GLN A 99 26.27 -7.45 -2.26
C GLN A 99 27.64 -6.90 -1.82
N ILE A 100 28.13 -7.29 -0.63
CA ILE A 100 29.48 -6.94 -0.15
C ILE A 100 30.56 -7.58 -1.03
N GLU A 101 30.44 -8.88 -1.32
CA GLU A 101 31.38 -9.59 -2.21
C GLU A 101 31.43 -8.92 -3.59
N ARG A 102 30.26 -8.61 -4.15
CA ARG A 102 30.13 -7.93 -5.43
C ARG A 102 30.77 -6.55 -5.42
N CYS A 103 30.60 -5.78 -4.35
CA CYS A 103 31.28 -4.50 -4.22
C CYS A 103 32.82 -4.66 -4.29
N TYR A 104 33.39 -5.68 -3.62
CA TYR A 104 34.82 -5.97 -3.72
C TYR A 104 35.24 -6.36 -5.15
N GLU A 105 34.46 -7.21 -5.83
CA GLU A 105 34.69 -7.59 -7.22
C GLU A 105 34.73 -6.35 -8.14
N ARG A 106 33.74 -5.46 -8.04
CA ARG A 106 33.67 -4.24 -8.89
C ARG A 106 34.83 -3.27 -8.62
N ILE A 107 35.20 -3.10 -7.36
CA ILE A 107 36.37 -2.29 -6.98
C ILE A 107 37.65 -2.88 -7.59
N ALA A 108 37.84 -4.20 -7.50
CA ALA A 108 39.00 -4.89 -8.07
C ALA A 108 39.02 -4.86 -9.62
N GLN A 109 37.84 -4.86 -10.25
CA GLN A 109 37.66 -4.76 -11.68
C GLN A 109 37.82 -3.32 -12.23
N ASN A 110 38.14 -2.33 -11.38
CA ASN A 110 38.23 -0.92 -11.76
C ASN A 110 36.90 -0.32 -12.25
N ILE A 111 35.76 -0.85 -11.80
CA ILE A 111 34.42 -0.44 -12.24
C ILE A 111 33.79 0.39 -11.13
N TYR A 112 33.61 1.69 -11.38
CA TYR A 112 33.09 2.64 -10.39
C TYR A 112 33.65 2.49 -8.96
N PRO A 113 34.97 2.50 -8.75
CA PRO A 113 35.53 2.17 -7.44
C PRO A 113 34.99 3.04 -6.31
N ASP A 114 34.74 4.33 -6.56
CA ASP A 114 34.25 5.24 -5.52
C ASP A 114 32.76 5.05 -5.18
N ILE A 115 31.92 4.67 -6.15
CA ILE A 115 30.51 4.35 -5.90
C ILE A 115 30.42 3.04 -5.11
N PHE A 116 31.13 2.00 -5.55
CA PHE A 116 31.11 0.71 -4.88
C PHE A 116 31.79 0.73 -3.50
N LYS A 117 32.78 1.60 -3.24
CA LYS A 117 33.28 1.86 -1.88
C LYS A 117 32.20 2.43 -0.96
N ARG A 118 31.38 3.38 -1.43
CA ARG A 118 30.27 3.93 -0.64
C ARG A 118 29.19 2.89 -0.38
N LYS A 119 28.81 2.13 -1.42
CA LYS A 119 27.86 1.00 -1.27
C LYS A 119 28.39 -0.04 -0.28
N LEU A 120 29.65 -0.44 -0.40
CA LEU A 120 30.32 -1.35 0.52
C LEU A 120 30.23 -0.87 1.97
N GLN A 121 30.51 0.41 2.25
CA GLN A 121 30.37 0.96 3.60
C GLN A 121 28.93 0.87 4.12
N SER A 122 27.94 1.18 3.27
CA SER A 122 26.52 1.06 3.65
C SER A 122 26.14 -0.40 3.93
N TYR A 123 26.54 -1.34 3.08
CA TYR A 123 26.24 -2.76 3.29
C TYR A 123 26.98 -3.34 4.49
N GLN A 124 28.21 -2.92 4.78
CA GLN A 124 28.94 -3.30 5.99
C GLN A 124 28.20 -2.83 7.25
N GLN A 125 27.70 -1.59 7.27
CA GLN A 125 26.87 -1.10 8.39
C GLN A 125 25.57 -1.90 8.55
N GLN A 126 24.89 -2.19 7.44
CA GLN A 126 23.68 -3.04 7.47
C GLN A 126 23.99 -4.45 7.96
N LYS A 127 25.12 -5.03 7.55
CA LYS A 127 25.60 -6.33 8.02
C LYS A 127 25.89 -6.31 9.52
N GLU A 128 26.58 -5.28 10.02
CA GLU A 128 26.85 -5.13 11.45
C GLU A 128 25.56 -4.99 12.26
N GLU A 129 24.59 -4.22 11.79
CA GLU A 129 23.27 -4.09 12.43
C GLU A 129 22.50 -5.41 12.42
N LYS A 130 22.51 -6.13 11.28
CA LYS A 130 21.95 -7.48 11.12
C LYS A 130 22.61 -8.44 12.09
N ASP A 131 23.93 -8.51 12.12
CA ASP A 131 24.72 -9.39 12.98
C ASP A 131 24.46 -9.09 14.46
N LEU A 132 24.43 -7.82 14.86
CA LEU A 132 24.13 -7.40 16.24
C LEU A 132 22.73 -7.83 16.69
N LYS A 133 21.74 -7.74 15.80
CA LYS A 133 20.37 -8.24 16.07
C LYS A 133 20.34 -9.77 16.10
N MET A 134 21.01 -10.42 15.16
CA MET A 134 21.09 -11.89 15.09
C MET A 134 21.80 -12.49 16.31
N MET A 135 22.79 -11.81 16.89
CA MET A 135 23.44 -12.22 18.14
C MET A 135 22.46 -12.31 19.32
N GLN A 136 21.39 -11.50 19.32
CA GLN A 136 20.34 -11.57 20.35
C GLN A 136 19.41 -12.78 20.15
N TYR A 137 19.44 -13.39 18.97
CA TYR A 137 18.51 -14.43 18.52
C TYR A 137 19.24 -15.61 17.87
N PRO A 138 20.09 -16.34 18.62
CA PRO A 138 20.94 -17.38 18.05
C PRO A 138 20.14 -18.49 17.35
N GLY A 139 20.39 -18.62 16.04
CA GLY A 139 19.81 -19.65 15.17
C GLY A 139 18.35 -19.43 14.79
N LEU A 140 17.83 -18.19 14.88
CA LEU A 140 16.64 -17.78 14.12
C LEU A 140 17.02 -17.38 12.69
N SER A 141 16.05 -17.39 11.78
CA SER A 141 16.18 -16.76 10.46
C SER A 141 16.18 -15.23 10.60
N TRP A 142 16.79 -14.52 9.64
CA TRP A 142 16.76 -13.05 9.63
C TRP A 142 15.33 -12.50 9.51
N GLU A 143 14.49 -13.16 8.73
CA GLU A 143 13.07 -12.80 8.60
C GLU A 143 12.31 -12.92 9.93
N ALA A 144 12.54 -14.00 10.69
CA ALA A 144 11.96 -14.15 12.03
C ALA A 144 12.44 -13.05 12.98
N VAL A 145 13.73 -12.67 12.94
CA VAL A 145 14.26 -11.57 13.76
C VAL A 145 13.62 -10.24 13.40
N LYS A 146 13.54 -9.90 12.10
CA LYS A 146 12.81 -8.70 11.64
C LYS A 146 11.37 -8.71 12.12
N ARG A 147 10.71 -9.87 12.04
CA ARG A 147 9.31 -10.01 12.47
C ARG A 147 9.14 -9.85 13.98
N ILE A 148 10.04 -10.41 14.80
CA ILE A 148 10.06 -10.20 16.26
C ILE A 148 10.16 -8.70 16.60
N GLU A 149 11.05 -7.96 15.95
CA GLU A 149 11.20 -6.51 16.19
C GLU A 149 9.93 -5.74 15.80
N GLN A 150 9.31 -6.08 14.67
CA GLN A 150 8.01 -5.51 14.28
C GLN A 150 6.93 -5.83 15.32
N LEU A 151 6.84 -7.07 15.80
CA LEU A 151 5.87 -7.48 16.81
C LEU A 151 6.09 -6.74 18.14
N LYS A 152 7.33 -6.53 18.57
CA LYS A 152 7.63 -5.68 19.75
C LYS A 152 7.14 -4.25 19.57
N ASN A 153 7.29 -3.69 18.36
CA ASN A 153 6.80 -2.34 18.05
C ASN A 153 5.26 -2.29 18.10
N ILE A 154 4.59 -3.30 17.55
CA ILE A 154 3.14 -3.45 17.62
C ILE A 154 2.68 -3.58 19.08
N GLY A 155 3.35 -4.41 19.89
CA GLY A 155 3.05 -4.58 21.31
C GLY A 155 3.13 -3.28 22.10
N ARG A 156 4.23 -2.52 21.96
CA ARG A 156 4.40 -1.20 22.59
C ARG A 156 3.31 -0.21 22.18
N TRP A 157 2.89 -0.26 20.92
CA TRP A 157 1.80 0.59 20.43
C TRP A 157 0.45 0.16 21.03
N LEU A 158 0.15 -1.14 21.08
CA LEU A 158 -1.09 -1.66 21.70
C LEU A 158 -1.19 -1.30 23.18
N GLU A 159 -0.08 -1.39 23.93
CA GLU A 159 -0.01 -0.98 25.34
C GLU A 159 -0.38 0.50 25.50
N LYS A 160 0.16 1.35 24.63
CA LYS A 160 -0.12 2.79 24.62
C LYS A 160 -1.59 3.10 24.30
N GLU A 161 -2.18 2.36 23.37
CA GLU A 161 -3.58 2.56 22.91
C GLU A 161 -4.63 1.81 23.75
N GLY A 162 -4.19 1.07 24.78
CA GLY A 162 -5.04 0.33 25.70
C GLY A 162 -5.64 -0.97 25.15
N ASP A 163 -5.03 -1.53 24.10
CA ASP A 163 -5.32 -2.86 23.52
C ASP A 163 -6.81 -3.26 23.49
N ARG A 164 -7.64 -2.43 22.85
CA ARG A 164 -9.10 -2.58 22.81
C ARG A 164 -9.58 -3.93 22.29
N HIS A 165 -8.76 -4.59 21.49
CA HIS A 165 -9.07 -5.88 20.88
C HIS A 165 -8.37 -7.05 21.54
N THR A 166 -7.64 -6.84 22.64
CA THR A 166 -6.97 -7.93 23.38
C THR A 166 -5.98 -8.69 22.48
N LEU A 167 -5.21 -7.95 21.68
CA LEU A 167 -4.21 -8.47 20.75
C LEU A 167 -2.83 -8.65 21.41
N ILE A 168 -2.56 -7.98 22.54
CA ILE A 168 -1.28 -8.11 23.25
C ILE A 168 -0.95 -9.59 23.56
N PRO A 169 -1.89 -10.42 24.07
CA PRO A 169 -1.61 -11.84 24.31
C PRO A 169 -1.15 -12.58 23.05
N ILE A 170 -1.73 -12.28 21.88
CA ILE A 170 -1.33 -12.89 20.61
C ILE A 170 0.06 -12.42 20.21
N VAL A 171 0.34 -11.12 20.31
CA VAL A 171 1.67 -10.57 20.00
C VAL A 171 2.75 -11.19 20.88
N ILE A 172 2.47 -11.37 22.18
CA ILE A 172 3.38 -12.04 23.11
C ILE A 172 3.61 -13.49 22.69
N GLU A 173 2.56 -14.23 22.36
CA GLU A 173 2.70 -15.64 21.96
C GLU A 173 3.40 -15.79 20.60
N LEU A 174 3.13 -14.91 19.62
CA LEU A 174 3.85 -14.86 18.35
C LEU A 174 5.36 -14.64 18.58
N ILE A 175 5.72 -13.64 19.38
CA ILE A 175 7.13 -13.38 19.73
C ILE A 175 7.75 -14.61 20.39
N LYS A 176 7.01 -15.28 21.29
CA LYS A 176 7.47 -16.49 21.97
C LYS A 176 7.69 -17.64 20.98
N GLN A 177 6.76 -17.91 20.07
CA GLN A 177 6.89 -18.99 19.09
C GLN A 177 8.01 -18.75 18.06
N TYR A 178 8.19 -17.51 17.62
CA TYR A 178 9.35 -17.16 16.80
C TYR A 178 10.67 -17.37 17.56
N LYS A 179 10.74 -16.93 18.83
CA LYS A 179 11.95 -17.13 19.66
C LYS A 179 12.23 -18.60 19.96
N SER A 180 11.21 -19.44 20.12
CA SER A 180 11.35 -20.88 20.35
C SER A 180 11.63 -21.69 19.10
N LYS A 181 11.57 -21.07 17.90
CA LYS A 181 11.66 -21.74 16.59
C LYS A 181 10.50 -22.68 16.27
N GLU A 182 9.40 -22.59 17.02
CA GLU A 182 8.15 -23.31 16.72
C GLU A 182 7.35 -22.64 15.59
N LEU A 183 7.73 -21.40 15.25
CA LEU A 183 7.23 -20.65 14.11
C LEU A 183 8.40 -19.97 13.39
N ASP A 184 8.37 -19.99 12.06
CA ASP A 184 9.28 -19.23 11.20
C ASP A 184 8.46 -18.53 10.10
N VAL A 185 9.08 -17.60 9.38
CA VAL A 185 8.45 -16.90 8.26
C VAL A 185 8.55 -17.78 7.02
N HIS A 186 7.41 -18.34 6.61
CA HIS A 186 7.29 -19.14 5.39
C HIS A 186 6.47 -18.38 4.35
N PRO A 187 7.07 -17.94 3.23
CA PRO A 187 6.33 -17.20 2.22
C PRO A 187 5.15 -18.01 1.67
N GLY A 188 4.00 -17.37 1.51
CA GLY A 188 2.76 -18.01 1.03
C GLY A 188 2.03 -18.89 2.05
N LEU A 189 2.52 -19.00 3.28
CA LEU A 189 1.81 -19.67 4.38
C LEU A 189 1.36 -18.66 5.43
N VAL A 190 0.22 -18.94 6.05
CA VAL A 190 -0.34 -18.19 7.16
C VAL A 190 -0.52 -19.06 8.40
N THR A 191 -0.67 -18.41 9.55
CA THR A 191 -1.17 -19.04 10.77
C THR A 191 -2.31 -18.21 11.36
N TYR A 192 -3.32 -18.89 11.88
CA TYR A 192 -4.45 -18.26 12.55
C TYR A 192 -4.26 -18.29 14.06
N TRP A 193 -4.66 -17.21 14.73
CA TRP A 193 -4.47 -17.03 16.17
C TRP A 193 -5.73 -16.50 16.82
N SER A 194 -6.05 -17.01 18.01
CA SER A 194 -7.07 -16.42 18.88
C SER A 194 -6.69 -16.47 20.34
N ASP A 195 -7.03 -15.43 21.10
CA ASP A 195 -6.92 -15.38 22.56
C ASP A 195 -5.52 -15.77 23.08
N GLY A 196 -4.48 -15.33 22.36
CA GLY A 196 -3.09 -15.63 22.70
C GLY A 196 -2.66 -17.07 22.38
N LYS A 197 -3.39 -17.78 21.51
CA LYS A 197 -3.07 -19.15 21.10
C LYS A 197 -3.06 -19.27 19.58
N ARG A 198 -2.12 -20.08 19.08
CA ARG A 198 -2.13 -20.53 17.68
C ARG A 198 -3.26 -21.54 17.50
N ILE A 199 -4.09 -21.33 16.49
CA ILE A 199 -5.23 -22.19 16.15
C ILE A 199 -4.81 -23.25 15.13
N THR A 200 -3.99 -22.86 14.16
CA THR A 200 -3.53 -23.74 13.09
C THR A 200 -2.02 -23.76 12.97
N GLU A 201 -1.49 -24.89 12.51
CA GLU A 201 -0.13 -24.94 11.96
C GLU A 201 -0.01 -24.09 10.67
N PRO A 202 1.22 -23.73 10.24
CA PRO A 202 1.41 -22.97 9.01
C PRO A 202 0.80 -23.67 7.80
N ARG A 203 -0.07 -22.97 7.07
CA ARG A 203 -0.86 -23.51 5.95
C ARG A 203 -1.16 -22.45 4.90
N PRO A 204 -1.49 -22.83 3.65
CA PRO A 204 -1.95 -21.87 2.66
C PRO A 204 -3.15 -21.09 3.20
N TYR A 205 -3.27 -19.83 2.81
CA TYR A 205 -4.44 -19.05 3.16
C TYR A 205 -5.66 -19.63 2.45
N ASP A 206 -6.79 -19.69 3.15
CA ASP A 206 -8.08 -20.11 2.61
C ASP A 206 -9.15 -19.21 3.23
N ARG A 207 -9.94 -18.59 2.35
CA ARG A 207 -11.00 -17.64 2.72
C ARG A 207 -11.97 -18.21 3.71
N VAL A 208 -12.50 -19.37 3.34
CA VAL A 208 -13.65 -19.98 3.97
C VAL A 208 -13.25 -20.43 5.36
N GLU A 209 -12.08 -21.05 5.47
CA GLU A 209 -11.45 -21.40 6.73
C GLU A 209 -11.22 -20.17 7.63
N CYS A 210 -10.61 -19.09 7.10
CA CYS A 210 -10.38 -17.87 7.89
C CYS A 210 -11.66 -17.34 8.52
N LEU A 211 -12.75 -17.29 7.74
CA LEU A 211 -14.06 -16.84 8.20
C LEU A 211 -14.71 -17.83 9.19
N GLU A 212 -14.55 -19.13 8.97
CA GLU A 212 -15.02 -20.17 9.90
C GLU A 212 -14.30 -20.09 11.24
N LEU A 213 -12.96 -20.03 11.23
CA LEU A 213 -12.13 -19.87 12.43
C LEU A 213 -12.42 -18.56 13.15
N SER A 214 -12.54 -17.45 12.40
CA SER A 214 -12.92 -16.17 12.99
C SER A 214 -14.30 -16.25 13.66
N ARG A 215 -15.27 -16.96 13.07
CA ARG A 215 -16.59 -17.14 13.69
C ARG A 215 -16.50 -18.01 14.95
N GLU A 216 -15.77 -19.12 14.90
CA GLU A 216 -15.59 -20.06 16.00
C GLU A 216 -14.87 -19.43 17.20
N HIS A 217 -13.89 -18.57 16.92
CA HIS A 217 -13.00 -17.97 17.91
C HIS A 217 -13.29 -16.49 18.20
N ASN A 218 -14.52 -16.03 18.00
CA ASN A 218 -14.92 -14.65 18.31
C ASN A 218 -14.07 -13.56 17.63
N GLY A 219 -13.64 -13.75 16.38
CA GLY A 219 -12.59 -12.95 15.72
C GLY A 219 -12.86 -11.48 15.44
N HIS A 220 -13.94 -10.92 16.01
CA HIS A 220 -14.08 -9.49 16.26
C HIS A 220 -13.23 -9.00 17.45
N ARG A 221 -12.65 -9.92 18.24
CA ARG A 221 -11.71 -9.66 19.34
C ARG A 221 -10.64 -10.73 19.31
N ALA A 222 -9.42 -10.34 19.66
CA ALA A 222 -8.31 -11.24 19.90
C ALA A 222 -8.06 -12.26 18.79
N PHE A 223 -8.29 -11.92 17.51
CA PHE A 223 -8.01 -12.80 16.37
C PHE A 223 -7.03 -12.15 15.41
N TRP A 224 -6.14 -12.95 14.86
CA TRP A 224 -5.05 -12.48 14.01
C TRP A 224 -4.73 -13.51 12.93
N VAL A 225 -4.49 -13.02 11.72
CA VAL A 225 -3.93 -13.80 10.61
C VAL A 225 -2.51 -13.33 10.37
N GLU A 226 -1.55 -14.18 10.63
CA GLU A 226 -0.15 -13.89 10.39
C GLU A 226 0.20 -14.28 8.94
N GLY A 227 0.34 -13.29 8.03
CA GLY A 227 0.87 -13.51 6.67
C GLY A 227 0.16 -12.92 5.43
N LEU A 228 -0.75 -11.92 5.50
CA LEU A 228 -1.59 -11.43 4.35
C LEU A 228 -1.11 -10.13 3.60
N TYR A 229 -1.47 -9.91 2.30
CA TYR A 229 -0.99 -8.82 1.36
C TYR A 229 -1.97 -8.44 0.14
N ILE A 230 -1.88 -7.24 -0.52
CA ILE A 230 -2.71 -6.72 -1.70
C ILE A 230 -1.95 -6.61 -3.05
N ALA A 231 -2.48 -7.13 -4.17
CA ALA A 231 -1.83 -7.20 -5.49
C ALA A 231 -1.79 -5.93 -6.39
N VAL A 232 -0.66 -5.66 -7.05
CA VAL A 232 -0.42 -4.56 -8.02
C VAL A 232 0.46 -5.03 -9.19
N ARG A 233 0.26 -4.51 -10.41
CA ARG A 233 1.12 -4.74 -11.59
C ARG A 233 1.21 -3.56 -12.57
N PHE A 234 2.11 -3.65 -13.55
CA PHE A 234 2.18 -2.70 -14.66
C PHE A 234 1.09 -2.93 -15.72
N PRO A 235 0.53 -1.86 -16.33
CA PRO A 235 -0.46 -2.02 -17.40
C PRO A 235 0.09 -2.81 -18.59
N GLY A 236 -0.65 -3.85 -18.99
CA GLY A 236 -0.30 -4.69 -20.14
C GLY A 236 0.66 -5.85 -19.82
N GLU A 237 1.18 -5.91 -18.60
CA GLU A 237 2.07 -6.99 -18.17
C GLU A 237 1.28 -8.00 -17.32
N GLU A 238 0.90 -9.15 -17.89
CA GLU A 238 -0.02 -10.06 -17.19
C GLU A 238 0.60 -10.76 -15.99
N ALA A 239 1.93 -10.87 -15.97
CA ALA A 239 2.60 -11.92 -15.23
C ALA A 239 3.41 -11.40 -14.01
N ALA A 240 3.75 -10.12 -13.95
CA ALA A 240 4.38 -9.51 -12.76
C ALA A 240 3.33 -8.92 -11.81
N VAL A 241 2.82 -9.77 -10.92
CA VAL A 241 1.89 -9.36 -9.85
C VAL A 241 2.63 -9.29 -8.52
N TRP A 242 2.39 -8.23 -7.75
CA TRP A 242 3.04 -8.03 -6.46
C TRP A 242 2.10 -7.62 -5.36
N ASN A 243 2.23 -8.28 -4.21
CA ASN A 243 1.37 -8.00 -3.09
C ASN A 243 2.01 -6.99 -2.10
N PHE A 244 1.48 -5.77 -2.09
CA PHE A 244 1.82 -4.69 -1.17
C PHE A 244 0.84 -4.58 -0.01
N ARG A 245 1.28 -3.94 1.08
CA ARG A 245 0.37 -3.50 2.16
C ARG A 245 0.00 -2.03 1.96
N PHE A 246 -1.30 -1.74 1.98
CA PHE A 246 -1.86 -0.41 1.90
C PHE A 246 -2.59 -0.04 3.19
N ARG A 247 -2.65 1.25 3.50
CA ARG A 247 -3.49 1.82 4.56
C ARG A 247 -4.80 2.32 3.95
N HIS A 248 -5.92 1.81 4.44
CA HIS A 248 -7.27 2.21 4.05
C HIS A 248 -7.77 3.44 4.82
N ASP A 249 -8.80 4.10 4.27
CA ASP A 249 -9.61 5.15 4.91
C ASP A 249 -8.82 6.36 5.46
N THR A 250 -7.80 6.79 4.73
CA THR A 250 -6.98 7.95 5.11
C THR A 250 -7.54 9.29 4.68
N GLY A 251 -8.72 9.32 4.05
CA GLY A 251 -9.26 10.50 3.37
C GLY A 251 -8.47 10.90 2.11
N CYS A 252 -7.48 10.11 1.70
CA CYS A 252 -6.71 10.39 0.49
C CYS A 252 -7.61 10.27 -0.76
N ASP A 253 -7.42 11.22 -1.67
CA ASP A 253 -8.13 11.33 -2.94
C ASP A 253 -7.47 10.52 -4.06
N MET A 254 -6.31 9.93 -3.81
CA MET A 254 -5.56 9.13 -4.76
C MET A 254 -4.83 7.95 -4.11
N MET A 255 -4.60 6.88 -4.88
CA MET A 255 -3.70 5.83 -4.45
C MET A 255 -2.27 6.39 -4.44
N THR A 256 -1.50 6.07 -3.40
CA THR A 256 -0.09 6.44 -3.29
C THR A 256 0.79 5.21 -3.12
N MET A 257 1.87 5.19 -3.89
CA MET A 257 2.96 4.22 -3.84
C MET A 257 4.29 4.97 -3.75
N PHE A 258 5.40 4.24 -3.69
CA PHE A 258 6.74 4.82 -3.66
C PHE A 258 7.47 4.60 -4.98
N GLU A 259 8.34 5.53 -5.39
CA GLU A 259 9.15 5.38 -6.62
C GLU A 259 9.92 4.06 -6.65
N ASP A 260 10.43 3.65 -5.49
CA ASP A 260 11.11 2.36 -5.28
C ASP A 260 10.19 1.16 -5.56
N ASP A 261 8.86 1.29 -5.41
CA ASP A 261 7.92 0.23 -5.78
C ASP A 261 7.90 -0.02 -7.29
N ILE A 262 8.10 1.03 -8.12
CA ILE A 262 8.21 0.89 -9.58
C ILE A 262 9.48 0.15 -9.93
N ASP A 263 10.60 0.55 -9.34
CA ASP A 263 11.88 -0.08 -9.63
C ASP A 263 11.86 -1.54 -9.18
N ASN A 264 11.30 -1.83 -8.00
CA ASN A 264 11.06 -3.19 -7.53
C ASN A 264 10.19 -3.99 -8.52
N LEU A 265 9.00 -3.50 -8.89
CA LEU A 265 8.09 -4.10 -9.89
C LEU A 265 8.81 -4.38 -11.23
N ALA A 266 9.58 -3.41 -11.72
CA ALA A 266 10.31 -3.53 -12.97
C ALA A 266 11.42 -4.58 -12.91
N ASN A 267 12.17 -4.59 -11.82
CA ASN A 267 13.27 -5.52 -11.60
C ASN A 267 12.78 -6.97 -11.51
N ASP A 268 11.66 -7.23 -10.82
CA ASP A 268 11.07 -8.59 -10.75
C ASP A 268 10.48 -9.03 -12.08
N HIS A 269 9.81 -8.14 -12.83
CA HIS A 269 9.35 -8.48 -14.17
C HIS A 269 10.53 -8.85 -15.08
N MET A 270 11.60 -8.04 -15.06
CA MET A 270 12.83 -8.33 -15.79
C MET A 270 13.44 -9.65 -15.34
N ALA A 271 13.49 -9.92 -14.03
CA ALA A 271 14.02 -11.17 -13.48
C ALA A 271 13.19 -12.41 -13.88
N ARG A 272 11.85 -12.29 -13.95
CA ARG A 272 10.96 -13.40 -14.30
C ARG A 272 10.88 -13.68 -15.80
N TYR A 273 10.88 -12.63 -16.63
CA TYR A 273 10.59 -12.76 -18.06
C TYR A 273 11.79 -12.46 -18.96
N GLY A 274 12.91 -12.02 -18.41
CA GLY A 274 14.10 -11.64 -19.17
C GLY A 274 13.89 -10.41 -20.07
N VAL A 275 12.76 -9.71 -19.91
CA VAL A 275 12.41 -8.52 -20.66
C VAL A 275 12.03 -7.40 -19.70
N ASN A 276 12.61 -6.22 -19.93
CA ASN A 276 12.25 -5.05 -19.15
C ASN A 276 10.78 -4.77 -19.44
N PRO A 277 9.92 -4.68 -18.42
CA PRO A 277 8.55 -4.33 -18.68
C PRO A 277 8.49 -2.92 -19.24
N THR A 278 7.41 -2.65 -19.95
CA THR A 278 7.10 -1.26 -20.28
C THR A 278 6.75 -0.55 -18.99
N ARG A 279 7.58 0.42 -18.57
CA ARG A 279 7.28 1.21 -17.38
C ARG A 279 5.91 1.87 -17.52
N PRO A 280 5.13 1.95 -16.42
CA PRO A 280 3.78 2.49 -16.45
C PRO A 280 3.80 3.94 -17.01
N PRO A 281 2.86 4.29 -17.92
CA PRO A 281 2.83 5.60 -18.56
C PRO A 281 2.85 6.73 -17.53
N LEU A 282 3.76 7.70 -17.73
CA LEU A 282 3.78 8.93 -16.95
C LEU A 282 2.69 9.86 -17.45
N LEU A 283 1.75 10.21 -16.57
CA LEU A 283 0.67 11.14 -16.88
C LEU A 283 1.08 12.60 -16.63
N GLY A 284 1.95 12.83 -15.65
CA GLY A 284 2.46 14.15 -15.32
C GLY A 284 2.85 14.28 -13.86
N VAL A 285 2.83 15.52 -13.38
CA VAL A 285 3.08 15.89 -11.98
C VAL A 285 1.80 16.49 -11.40
N LYS A 286 1.44 16.07 -10.18
CA LYS A 286 0.25 16.58 -9.48
C LYS A 286 0.64 17.13 -8.11
N GLY A 287 -0.01 18.22 -7.71
CA GLY A 287 0.12 18.74 -6.36
C GLY A 287 -0.86 18.02 -5.43
N ALA A 288 -0.36 17.33 -4.42
CA ALA A 288 -1.12 16.77 -3.32
C ALA A 288 -1.16 17.76 -2.16
N PHE A 289 -2.35 18.18 -1.74
CA PHE A 289 -2.53 19.02 -0.57
C PHE A 289 -2.49 18.14 0.68
N LEU A 290 -1.54 18.41 1.57
CA LEU A 290 -1.38 17.68 2.82
C LEU A 290 -2.25 18.32 3.91
N ALA A 291 -2.55 17.55 4.95
CA ALA A 291 -3.40 18.00 6.06
C ALA A 291 -2.81 19.18 6.85
N ASP A 292 -1.50 19.40 6.77
CA ASP A 292 -0.81 20.55 7.36
C ASP A 292 -0.88 21.83 6.50
N GLY A 293 -1.58 21.78 5.36
CA GLY A 293 -1.73 22.89 4.43
C GLY A 293 -0.59 23.03 3.41
N THR A 294 0.43 22.17 3.48
CA THR A 294 1.51 22.17 2.48
C THR A 294 1.08 21.45 1.20
N THR A 295 1.82 21.69 0.11
CA THR A 295 1.62 21.01 -1.17
C THR A 295 2.86 20.20 -1.50
N ALA A 296 2.69 18.89 -1.68
CA ALA A 296 3.72 18.00 -2.18
C ALA A 296 3.49 17.74 -3.67
N TRP A 297 4.54 17.89 -4.49
CA TRP A 297 4.46 17.59 -5.92
C TRP A 297 4.97 16.19 -6.18
N THR A 298 4.15 15.34 -6.80
CA THR A 298 4.44 13.92 -7.01
C THR A 298 4.20 13.53 -8.46
N TYR A 299 4.96 12.55 -8.96
CA TYR A 299 4.71 11.99 -10.29
C TYR A 299 3.47 11.09 -10.25
N CYS A 300 2.65 11.17 -11.30
CA CYS A 300 1.47 10.34 -11.46
C CYS A 300 1.64 9.39 -12.64
N ARG A 301 1.37 8.10 -12.42
CA ARG A 301 1.44 7.07 -13.47
C ARG A 301 0.20 6.18 -13.45
N LEU A 302 -0.06 5.50 -14.57
CA LEU A 302 -1.12 4.48 -14.65
C LEU A 302 -0.62 3.13 -14.12
N MET A 303 -1.37 2.52 -13.21
CA MET A 303 -1.09 1.18 -12.68
C MET A 303 -2.31 0.28 -12.88
N GLN A 304 -2.06 -1.03 -12.99
CA GLN A 304 -3.12 -2.03 -12.90
C GLN A 304 -3.19 -2.54 -11.47
N VAL A 305 -4.38 -2.47 -10.88
CA VAL A 305 -4.63 -2.93 -9.51
C VAL A 305 -5.76 -3.95 -9.48
N THR A 306 -5.65 -4.90 -8.55
CA THR A 306 -6.71 -5.84 -8.23
C THR A 306 -6.69 -6.13 -6.74
N MET A 307 -7.81 -6.61 -6.23
CA MET A 307 -7.82 -7.28 -4.95
C MET A 307 -7.83 -8.78 -5.23
N LEU A 308 -6.94 -9.49 -4.55
CA LEU A 308 -7.07 -10.93 -4.43
C LEU A 308 -7.98 -11.18 -3.23
N ASP A 309 -8.90 -12.12 -3.39
CA ASP A 309 -9.58 -12.70 -2.26
C ASP A 309 -8.60 -13.57 -1.47
N ASP A 310 -9.15 -14.23 -0.49
CA ASP A 310 -8.39 -14.97 0.48
C ASP A 310 -7.88 -16.33 -0.06
N ASP A 311 -8.18 -16.69 -1.31
CA ASP A 311 -7.70 -17.90 -1.99
C ASP A 311 -6.66 -17.55 -3.08
N ASP A 312 -6.09 -16.34 -3.03
CA ASP A 312 -5.28 -15.72 -4.09
C ASP A 312 -6.02 -15.64 -5.45
N ASN A 313 -7.33 -15.87 -5.47
CA ASN A 313 -8.15 -15.66 -6.65
C ASN A 313 -8.45 -14.17 -6.76
N ARG A 314 -8.57 -13.68 -7.99
CA ARG A 314 -9.10 -12.34 -8.18
C ARG A 314 -10.57 -12.36 -7.72
N MET A 315 -10.96 -11.39 -6.91
CA MET A 315 -12.37 -11.22 -6.57
C MET A 315 -13.21 -11.14 -7.87
N GLU A 316 -14.24 -11.98 -8.00
CA GLU A 316 -14.82 -12.42 -9.29
C GLU A 316 -15.25 -11.30 -10.27
N GLN A 317 -15.59 -10.11 -9.78
CA GLN A 317 -15.98 -8.95 -10.62
C GLN A 317 -14.83 -8.00 -10.99
N VAL A 318 -13.59 -8.34 -10.63
CA VAL A 318 -12.39 -7.53 -10.93
C VAL A 318 -11.70 -8.00 -12.21
N ASP A 319 -12.41 -8.73 -13.07
CA ASP A 319 -11.99 -8.90 -14.45
C ASP A 319 -12.68 -7.81 -15.30
N PRO A 320 -11.93 -6.82 -15.83
CA PRO A 320 -10.48 -6.71 -15.89
C PRO A 320 -9.83 -5.97 -14.70
N TRP A 321 -8.51 -6.18 -14.56
CA TRP A 321 -7.61 -5.33 -13.77
C TRP A 321 -7.94 -3.85 -13.99
N ASP A 322 -8.18 -3.11 -12.91
CA ASP A 322 -8.50 -1.70 -13.03
C ASP A 322 -7.24 -0.89 -13.32
N VAL A 323 -7.30 -0.11 -14.39
CA VAL A 323 -6.24 0.87 -14.71
C VAL A 323 -6.55 2.15 -13.96
N ILE A 324 -5.72 2.51 -12.99
CA ILE A 324 -5.92 3.70 -12.15
C ILE A 324 -4.70 4.61 -12.18
N GLU A 325 -4.93 5.89 -11.88
CA GLU A 325 -3.87 6.86 -11.61
C GLU A 325 -3.32 6.69 -10.19
N VAL A 326 -2.01 6.52 -10.07
CA VAL A 326 -1.29 6.36 -8.80
C VAL A 326 -0.23 7.44 -8.66
N GLN A 327 -0.18 8.10 -7.50
CA GLN A 327 0.89 9.02 -7.14
C GLN A 327 2.09 8.27 -6.58
N PHE A 328 3.29 8.63 -7.03
CA PHE A 328 4.53 8.06 -6.56
C PHE A 328 5.27 9.06 -5.68
N LEU A 329 5.41 8.67 -4.41
CA LEU A 329 6.17 9.40 -3.40
C LEU A 329 7.66 9.04 -3.52
N PRO A 330 8.58 10.00 -3.31
CA PRO A 330 10.01 9.69 -3.33
C PRO A 330 10.39 8.75 -2.19
N GLY A 331 11.38 7.88 -2.39
CA GLY A 331 11.88 6.93 -1.38
C GLY A 331 11.15 5.60 -1.38
N ASN A 332 10.95 4.99 -0.20
CA ASN A 332 10.35 3.67 -0.03
C ASN A 332 9.38 3.59 1.18
N SER A 333 8.62 2.49 1.26
CA SER A 333 7.63 2.27 2.32
C SER A 333 8.21 1.86 3.68
N ALA A 334 9.51 1.56 3.77
CA ALA A 334 10.14 1.13 5.02
C ALA A 334 10.43 2.32 5.96
N GLN A 335 10.33 3.55 5.45
CA GLN A 335 10.57 4.77 6.23
C GLN A 335 9.46 4.99 7.28
N PRO A 336 9.80 5.36 8.53
CA PRO A 336 8.82 5.62 9.58
C PRO A 336 7.78 6.67 9.17
N GLY A 337 6.51 6.39 9.47
CA GLY A 337 5.40 7.31 9.20
C GLY A 337 4.97 7.38 7.73
N ARG A 338 5.61 6.62 6.83
CA ARG A 338 5.24 6.55 5.42
C ARG A 338 4.51 5.24 5.16
N SER A 339 3.38 5.31 4.49
CA SER A 339 2.58 4.14 4.15
C SER A 339 1.98 4.36 2.77
N ARG A 340 1.82 3.27 2.01
CA ARG A 340 1.05 3.29 0.78
C ARG A 340 -0.41 3.53 1.14
N LEU A 341 -1.10 4.37 0.38
CA LEU A 341 -2.51 4.67 0.58
C LEU A 341 -3.27 4.08 -0.60
N ASP A 342 -4.35 3.36 -0.35
CA ASP A 342 -5.15 2.74 -1.42
C ASP A 342 -6.04 3.75 -2.17
N GLY A 343 -6.26 4.92 -1.57
CA GLY A 343 -7.01 6.01 -2.15
C GLY A 343 -8.49 5.69 -2.34
N PRO A 344 -9.17 6.30 -3.33
CA PRO A 344 -10.58 6.06 -3.58
C PRO A 344 -10.88 4.74 -4.28
N TRP A 345 -9.87 4.08 -4.88
CA TRP A 345 -10.11 2.94 -5.75
C TRP A 345 -10.88 1.82 -5.03
N LEU A 346 -10.45 1.46 -3.82
CA LEU A 346 -11.07 0.36 -3.09
C LEU A 346 -12.57 0.58 -2.84
N ARG A 347 -12.95 1.79 -2.41
CA ARG A 347 -14.34 2.17 -2.16
C ARG A 347 -15.17 2.40 -3.43
N HIS A 348 -14.52 2.65 -4.56
CA HIS A 348 -15.20 2.77 -5.86
C HIS A 348 -15.46 1.41 -6.49
N LYS A 349 -14.55 0.46 -6.30
CA LYS A 349 -14.63 -0.87 -6.91
C LYS A 349 -15.40 -1.87 -6.06
N PHE A 350 -15.26 -1.79 -4.74
CA PHE A 350 -15.81 -2.77 -3.82
C PHE A 350 -16.80 -2.17 -2.85
N TYR A 351 -17.66 -3.04 -2.35
CA TYR A 351 -18.51 -2.79 -1.22
C TYR A 351 -17.67 -2.83 0.06
N THR A 352 -17.35 -1.66 0.60
CA THR A 352 -16.63 -1.54 1.87
C THR A 352 -17.57 -1.23 3.03
N ALA A 353 -17.31 -1.85 4.18
CA ALA A 353 -18.00 -1.52 5.42
C ALA A 353 -17.04 -1.59 6.59
N THR A 354 -17.24 -0.72 7.58
CA THR A 354 -16.64 -0.83 8.90
C THR A 354 -17.72 -1.28 9.87
N SER A 355 -17.39 -2.19 10.79
CA SER A 355 -18.38 -2.64 11.77
C SER A 355 -18.52 -1.61 12.90
N PRO A 356 -19.74 -1.27 13.35
CA PRO A 356 -19.94 -0.35 14.48
C PRO A 356 -19.50 -0.92 15.84
N LYS A 357 -18.80 -2.07 15.86
CA LYS A 357 -18.25 -2.71 17.07
C LYS A 357 -17.01 -2.01 17.63
N GLY A 358 -16.61 -0.88 17.04
CA GLY A 358 -15.40 -0.17 17.41
C GLY A 358 -14.12 -0.95 17.09
N THR A 359 -14.20 -1.92 16.16
CA THR A 359 -13.03 -2.63 15.62
C THR A 359 -12.48 -1.84 14.42
N PRO A 360 -11.15 -1.77 14.24
CA PRO A 360 -10.54 -1.13 13.08
C PRO A 360 -10.64 -2.00 11.81
N ASN A 361 -11.54 -2.98 11.79
CA ASN A 361 -11.67 -3.91 10.67
C ASN A 361 -12.47 -3.26 9.55
N VAL A 362 -11.94 -3.39 8.35
CA VAL A 362 -12.62 -3.04 7.11
C VAL A 362 -13.04 -4.34 6.45
N TYR A 363 -14.31 -4.44 6.11
CA TYR A 363 -14.88 -5.56 5.38
C TYR A 363 -15.04 -5.14 3.93
N ILE A 364 -14.55 -5.96 3.01
CA ILE A 364 -14.51 -5.66 1.58
C ILE A 364 -15.18 -6.82 0.86
N PHE A 365 -16.14 -6.50 0.00
CA PHE A 365 -16.86 -7.49 -0.80
C PHE A 365 -16.97 -7.03 -2.25
N ASP A 366 -16.92 -7.97 -3.17
CA ASP A 366 -17.27 -7.78 -4.58
C ASP A 366 -18.78 -7.67 -4.78
N LYS A 367 -19.56 -8.32 -3.91
CA LYS A 367 -21.04 -8.32 -3.97
C LYS A 367 -21.64 -7.74 -2.70
N GLN A 368 -22.67 -6.91 -2.85
CA GLN A 368 -23.39 -6.28 -1.73
C GLN A 368 -23.93 -7.31 -0.73
N THR A 369 -24.29 -8.52 -1.21
CA THR A 369 -24.79 -9.63 -0.39
C THR A 369 -23.80 -10.02 0.73
N GLY A 370 -22.51 -9.75 0.55
CA GLY A 370 -21.50 -9.95 1.58
C GLY A 370 -21.78 -9.17 2.87
N PHE A 371 -22.39 -7.98 2.78
CA PHE A 371 -22.74 -7.18 3.96
C PHE A 371 -23.76 -7.86 4.86
N GLY A 372 -24.80 -8.47 4.28
CA GLY A 372 -25.86 -9.13 5.05
C GLY A 372 -25.36 -10.35 5.82
N ARG A 373 -24.34 -11.02 5.27
CA ARG A 373 -23.82 -12.31 5.76
C ARG A 373 -22.62 -12.16 6.67
N PHE A 374 -21.72 -11.23 6.39
CA PHE A 374 -20.39 -11.19 7.02
C PHE A 374 -20.13 -9.94 7.86
N VAL A 375 -20.79 -8.82 7.59
CA VAL A 375 -20.63 -7.62 8.44
C VAL A 375 -21.42 -7.84 9.72
N PRO A 376 -20.77 -7.81 10.90
CA PRO A 376 -21.46 -8.05 12.15
C PRO A 376 -22.56 -7.01 12.37
N LYS A 377 -23.81 -7.47 12.47
CA LYS A 377 -24.95 -6.63 12.85
C LYS A 377 -24.87 -6.34 14.34
N LEU A 378 -24.96 -5.07 14.70
CA LEU A 378 -25.15 -4.64 16.09
C LEU A 378 -26.61 -4.31 16.31
N ALA A 379 -27.14 -4.82 17.44
CA ALA A 379 -28.40 -4.38 17.99
C ALA A 379 -28.37 -2.86 18.20
N ALA A 380 -29.50 -2.19 18.00
CA ALA A 380 -29.57 -0.73 17.94
C ALA A 380 -29.04 -0.06 19.21
N ASP A 381 -29.22 -0.70 20.36
CA ASP A 381 -28.75 -0.31 21.69
C ASP A 381 -27.22 -0.41 21.88
N LYS A 382 -26.54 -1.15 21.00
CA LYS A 382 -25.07 -1.32 21.00
C LYS A 382 -24.36 -0.55 19.90
N ARG A 383 -25.10 0.23 19.10
CA ARG A 383 -24.52 1.13 18.10
C ARG A 383 -23.98 2.35 18.84
N VAL A 384 -22.67 2.36 19.07
CA VAL A 384 -21.99 3.56 19.58
C VAL A 384 -21.52 4.34 18.37
N ALA A 385 -21.77 5.65 18.34
CA ALA A 385 -21.08 6.51 17.38
C ALA A 385 -19.58 6.27 17.52
N PRO A 386 -18.80 6.20 16.42
CA PRO A 386 -17.35 6.05 16.54
C PRO A 386 -16.86 7.12 17.50
N ALA A 387 -16.20 6.68 18.59
CA ALA A 387 -15.68 7.58 19.60
C ALA A 387 -14.61 8.44 18.93
N TRP A 388 -15.00 9.60 18.43
CA TRP A 388 -14.07 10.56 17.86
C TRP A 388 -13.16 11.03 19.00
N GLN A 389 -11.95 10.47 19.07
CA GLN A 389 -10.95 10.84 20.09
C GLN A 389 -10.25 12.16 19.78
N GLY A 390 -10.90 13.03 18.99
CA GLY A 390 -10.38 14.31 18.58
C GLY A 390 -9.23 14.20 17.58
N ALA A 391 -9.41 14.80 16.41
CA ALA A 391 -8.37 15.74 16.02
C ALA A 391 -8.50 16.91 17.00
N TYR A 392 -7.39 17.40 17.56
CA TYR A 392 -7.38 18.77 18.08
C TYR A 392 -8.09 19.65 17.05
N PRO A 393 -8.99 20.58 17.44
CA PRO A 393 -9.58 21.48 16.47
C PRO A 393 -8.42 22.02 15.63
N ALA A 394 -8.48 21.77 14.33
CA ALA A 394 -7.62 22.46 13.39
C ALA A 394 -7.62 23.90 13.86
N VAL A 395 -6.43 24.41 14.24
CA VAL A 395 -6.23 25.79 14.70
C VAL A 395 -7.21 26.63 13.90
N ALA A 396 -8.19 27.23 14.58
CA ALA A 396 -9.28 27.94 13.95
C ALA A 396 -8.69 28.71 12.77
N LEU A 397 -9.19 28.45 11.54
CA LEU A 397 -8.76 29.17 10.35
C LEU A 397 -8.55 30.63 10.77
N PRO A 398 -7.37 31.23 10.53
CA PRO A 398 -7.16 32.61 10.92
C PRO A 398 -8.36 33.40 10.40
N PRO A 399 -8.95 34.30 11.22
CA PRO A 399 -10.16 35.00 10.84
C PRO A 399 -9.99 35.53 9.42
N ALA A 400 -10.99 35.28 8.56
CA ALA A 400 -10.95 35.71 7.17
C ALA A 400 -10.40 37.14 7.12
N PRO A 401 -9.42 37.43 6.25
CA PRO A 401 -8.81 38.75 6.21
C PRO A 401 -9.92 39.80 6.14
N PRO A 402 -9.84 40.88 6.93
CA PRO A 402 -10.91 41.87 7.01
C PRO A 402 -11.29 42.28 5.60
N LYS A 403 -12.59 42.23 5.28
CA LYS A 403 -13.11 42.68 3.99
C LYS A 403 -12.53 44.07 3.73
N MET A 404 -11.78 44.22 2.62
CA MET A 404 -11.19 45.49 2.25
C MET A 404 -12.28 46.56 2.29
N ALA A 405 -12.06 47.63 3.05
CA ALA A 405 -12.97 48.76 3.09
C ALA A 405 -13.17 49.29 1.65
N PRO A 406 -14.39 49.69 1.28
CA PRO A 406 -14.66 50.25 -0.05
C PRO A 406 -13.71 51.43 -0.31
N GLY A 407 -12.82 51.31 -1.30
CA GLY A 407 -11.89 52.36 -1.71
C GLY A 407 -10.39 52.05 -1.59
N MET A 408 -9.97 50.94 -0.96
CA MET A 408 -8.55 50.56 -0.98
C MET A 408 -8.15 49.94 -2.32
N LYS A 409 -7.20 50.56 -3.02
CA LYS A 409 -6.61 50.02 -4.26
C LYS A 409 -5.63 48.90 -3.94
N LYS A 410 -5.75 47.78 -4.65
CA LYS A 410 -4.90 46.59 -4.51
C LYS A 410 -3.46 46.93 -4.93
N VAL A 411 -2.52 47.00 -3.98
CA VAL A 411 -1.09 47.08 -4.31
C VAL A 411 -0.62 45.66 -4.57
N ILE A 412 -0.45 45.31 -5.85
CA ILE A 412 0.19 44.06 -6.25
C ILE A 412 1.70 44.34 -6.29
N PRO A 413 2.54 43.72 -5.45
CA PRO A 413 3.97 43.88 -5.57
C PRO A 413 4.41 43.33 -6.92
N ALA A 414 5.12 44.16 -7.69
CA ALA A 414 5.68 43.75 -8.98
C ALA A 414 6.67 42.59 -8.75
N PHE A 415 6.46 41.51 -9.48
CA PHE A 415 7.35 40.35 -9.47
C PHE A 415 8.68 40.76 -10.13
N VAL A 416 9.73 40.91 -9.34
CA VAL A 416 11.08 41.22 -9.82
C VAL A 416 11.72 39.92 -10.31
N ILE A 417 11.89 39.79 -11.63
CA ILE A 417 12.70 38.73 -12.24
C ILE A 417 14.18 39.11 -12.06
N PRO A 418 15.04 38.25 -11.48
CA PRO A 418 16.47 38.49 -11.44
C PRO A 418 17.04 38.41 -12.86
N GLY A 419 17.76 39.46 -13.29
CA GLY A 419 18.37 39.53 -14.62
C GLY A 419 19.62 38.68 -14.79
N GLY A 420 19.83 38.19 -16.02
CA GLY A 420 21.05 37.54 -16.52
C GLY A 420 20.88 36.03 -16.72
N SER A 421 21.16 35.41 -17.86
CA SER A 421 22.03 35.74 -18.99
C SER A 421 21.47 35.07 -20.26
N GLY A 422 21.49 35.80 -21.37
CA GLY A 422 20.86 35.39 -22.63
C GLY A 422 21.62 34.29 -23.37
N VAL A 423 20.90 33.23 -23.74
CA VAL A 423 21.25 32.36 -24.87
C VAL A 423 20.37 32.78 -26.04
N ALA A 424 20.98 33.19 -27.15
CA ALA A 424 20.24 33.61 -28.35
C ALA A 424 19.53 32.42 -29.01
N ALA A 425 18.24 32.55 -29.25
CA ALA A 425 17.45 31.57 -30.01
C ALA A 425 17.84 31.58 -31.52
N PRO A 426 17.71 30.43 -32.21
CA PRO A 426 18.23 30.25 -33.57
C PRO A 426 17.39 30.97 -34.64
N LYS A 427 18.07 31.41 -35.71
CA LYS A 427 17.47 31.99 -36.92
C LYS A 427 16.63 30.94 -37.68
N VAL A 428 15.36 31.26 -37.87
CA VAL A 428 14.43 30.96 -38.98
C VAL A 428 14.92 29.90 -39.99
N MET A 429 14.20 28.78 -40.09
CA MET A 429 14.22 27.91 -41.28
C MET A 429 13.13 28.32 -42.28
N PRO A 430 13.43 28.48 -43.59
CA PRO A 430 12.42 28.68 -44.63
C PRO A 430 12.01 27.34 -45.24
N GLY A 431 10.70 27.08 -45.39
CA GLY A 431 10.24 25.86 -46.05
C GLY A 431 8.74 25.62 -46.05
N GLY A 432 7.94 26.62 -46.47
CA GLY A 432 6.53 26.41 -46.77
C GLY A 432 6.35 25.66 -48.08
N ARG A 433 5.90 24.40 -48.02
CA ARG A 433 5.52 23.60 -49.20
C ARG A 433 4.06 23.91 -49.57
N LYS A 434 3.86 24.56 -50.72
CA LYS A 434 2.53 24.76 -51.34
C LYS A 434 1.96 23.41 -51.77
N VAL A 435 0.75 23.11 -51.34
CA VAL A 435 -0.10 22.05 -51.90
C VAL A 435 -0.85 22.66 -53.08
N GLN A 436 -0.63 22.14 -54.28
CA GLN A 436 -1.35 22.49 -55.49
C GLN A 436 -2.56 21.57 -55.63
N ALA A 437 -3.75 22.17 -55.75
CA ALA A 437 -4.97 21.49 -56.15
C ALA A 437 -4.93 21.14 -57.64
N GLY A 438 -5.39 19.93 -57.99
CA GLY A 438 -5.66 19.50 -59.36
C GLY A 438 -7.04 18.81 -59.41
N PRO A 439 -7.87 19.04 -60.46
CA PRO A 439 -9.28 18.67 -60.44
C PRO A 439 -9.64 17.39 -61.22
N ASN A 440 -10.80 16.84 -60.83
CA ASN A 440 -11.85 16.14 -61.59
C ASN A 440 -11.62 14.78 -62.26
N ASN A 441 -12.44 13.82 -61.80
CA ASN A 441 -13.37 12.94 -62.54
C ASN A 441 -13.11 12.68 -64.04
N THR A 442 -13.04 11.40 -64.42
CA THR A 442 -14.15 10.63 -65.03
C THR A 442 -13.76 9.16 -65.19
N ALA A 443 -14.67 8.25 -64.84
CA ALA A 443 -14.71 6.84 -65.29
C ALA A 443 -15.23 6.80 -66.76
N PRO A 444 -15.24 5.67 -67.50
CA PRO A 444 -15.28 4.26 -67.07
C PRO A 444 -13.97 3.49 -67.21
#